data_AF-A0A929DXZ7-F1
#
_entry.id   AF-A0A929DXZ7-F1
#
_cell.length_a   1.000
_cell.length_b   1.000
_cell.length_c   1.000
_cell.angle_alpha   90.00
_cell.angle_beta   90.00
_cell.angle_gamma   90.00
#
_symmetry.space_group_name_H-M   'P 1'
#
loop_
_entity.id
_entity.type
_entity.pdbx_description
1 polymer ?
#
loop_
_entity_poly.entity_id
_entity_poly.type
_entity_poly.pdbx_seq_one_letter_code
_entity_poly.pdbx_strand_id
1 'polypeptide(L)' 'AELPEGVNYKQVVGIALLAGVGFTMSIFVANLAFFGNDYLLDSAKAGILIGSLIAGVSGYLVLRMGSKKVV' A
#
# COMPACT_ATOMS: atom_id res chain seq x y z
N ALA A 1 7.88 -24.83 2.30
CA ALA A 1 6.73 -24.14 1.68
C ALA A 1 7.21 -23.61 0.34
N GLU A 2 6.64 -24.11 -0.75
CA GLU A 2 7.02 -23.76 -2.11
C GLU A 2 6.00 -22.77 -2.69
N LEU A 3 6.47 -21.82 -3.50
CA LEU A 3 5.57 -20.91 -4.20
C LEU A 3 4.85 -21.66 -5.34
N PRO A 4 3.57 -21.38 -5.61
CA PRO A 4 2.86 -21.95 -6.75
C PRO A 4 3.57 -21.65 -8.07
N GLU A 5 3.40 -22.53 -9.06
CA GLU A 5 3.95 -22.32 -10.40
C GLU A 5 3.49 -20.96 -10.97
N GLY A 6 4.46 -20.19 -11.49
CA GLY A 6 4.20 -18.85 -12.02
C GLY A 6 4.24 -17.71 -10.99
N VAL A 7 4.41 -17.99 -9.69
CA VAL A 7 4.56 -16.98 -8.63
C VAL A 7 6.02 -16.79 -8.26
N ASN A 8 6.49 -15.54 -8.30
CA ASN A 8 7.84 -15.16 -7.86
C ASN A 8 7.77 -14.41 -6.51
N TYR A 9 8.77 -14.60 -5.65
CA TYR A 9 8.95 -13.80 -4.42
C TYR A 9 8.89 -12.28 -4.67
N LYS A 10 9.37 -11.79 -5.82
CA LYS A 10 9.24 -10.38 -6.21
C LYS A 10 7.78 -9.94 -6.35
N GLN A 11 6.92 -10.81 -6.85
CA GLN A 11 5.48 -10.52 -6.95
C GLN A 11 4.84 -10.50 -5.57
N VAL A 12 5.20 -11.43 -4.68
CA VAL A 12 4.71 -11.45 -3.29
C VAL A 12 5.06 -10.15 -2.58
N VAL A 13 6.31 -9.69 -2.69
CA VAL A 13 6.74 -8.40 -2.12
C VAL A 13 6.00 -7.23 -2.74
N GLY A 14 5.84 -7.22 -4.07
CA GLY A 14 5.10 -6.16 -4.76
C GLY A 14 3.63 -6.08 -4.34
N ILE A 15 2.97 -7.23 -4.17
CA ILE A 15 1.59 -7.31 -3.67
C ILE A 15 1.54 -6.86 -2.20
N ALA A 16 2.51 -7.24 -1.36
CA ALA A 16 2.57 -6.79 0.03
C ALA A 16 2.70 -5.27 0.15
N LEU A 17 3.50 -4.63 -0.72
CA LEU A 17 3.60 -3.18 -0.79
C LEU A 17 2.27 -2.54 -1.22
N LEU A 18 1.61 -3.09 -2.25
CA LEU A 18 0.29 -2.60 -2.69
C LEU A 18 -0.79 -2.79 -1.63
N ALA A 19 -0.73 -3.86 -0.82
CA ALA A 19 -1.64 -4.07 0.30
C ALA A 19 -1.53 -2.97 1.37
N GLY A 20 -0.42 -2.24 1.42
CA GLY A 20 -0.25 -1.06 2.28
C GLY A 20 -1.02 0.19 1.84
N VAL A 21 -1.71 0.16 0.69
CA VAL A 21 -2.55 1.27 0.21
C VAL A 21 -3.86 1.29 1.00
N GLY A 22 -3.90 2.10 2.06
CA GLY A 22 -4.99 2.10 3.04
C GLY A 22 -6.09 3.14 2.84
N PHE A 23 -5.94 4.10 1.91
CA PHE A 23 -6.83 5.26 1.63
C PHE A 23 -8.12 5.34 2.48
N THR A 24 -9.19 4.62 2.13
CA THR A 24 -10.48 4.68 2.82
C THR A 24 -10.45 4.08 4.23
N MET A 25 -9.82 2.91 4.41
CA MET A 25 -9.74 2.23 5.71
C MET A 25 -8.84 2.97 6.69
N SER A 26 -7.69 3.49 6.24
CA SER A 26 -6.80 4.30 7.08
C SER A 26 -7.42 5.64 7.45
N ILE A 27 -8.15 6.30 6.54
CA ILE A 27 -8.88 7.54 6.87
C ILE A 27 -9.98 7.24 7.90
N PHE A 28 -10.69 6.12 7.80
CA PHE A 28 -11.65 5.71 8.80
C PHE A 28 -11.01 5.55 10.19
N VAL A 29 -9.89 4.84 10.28
CA VAL A 29 -9.12 4.70 11.53
C VAL A 29 -8.64 6.06 12.05
N ALA A 30 -8.16 6.97 11.19
CA ALA A 30 -7.75 8.31 11.59
C ALA A 30 -8.91 9.15 12.17
N ASN A 31 -10.11 9.03 11.58
CA ASN A 31 -11.31 9.71 12.11
C ASN A 31 -11.68 9.20 13.52
N LEU A 32 -11.51 7.90 13.79
CA LEU A 32 -11.71 7.34 15.13
C LEU A 32 -10.62 7.76 16.11
N ALA A 33 -9.36 7.83 15.65
CA ALA A 33 -8.20 8.12 16.50
C ALA A 33 -8.09 9.59 16.92
N PHE A 34 -8.48 10.53 16.05
CA PHE A 34 -8.33 11.98 16.27
C PHE A 34 -9.67 12.72 16.34
N PHE A 35 -10.73 12.01 16.76
CA PHE A 35 -12.05 12.61 16.91
C PHE A 35 -12.00 13.86 17.81
N GLY A 36 -12.49 15.00 17.30
CA GLY A 36 -12.50 16.29 18.01
C GLY A 36 -11.18 17.08 17.93
N ASN A 37 -10.17 16.61 17.19
CA ASN A 37 -8.94 17.36 16.91
C ASN A 37 -8.67 17.42 15.40
N ASP A 38 -9.27 18.42 14.74
CA ASP A 38 -9.24 18.58 13.29
C ASP A 38 -7.83 18.79 12.73
N TYR A 39 -6.96 19.49 13.48
CA TYR A 39 -5.57 19.73 13.06
C TYR A 39 -4.77 18.42 12.91
N LEU A 40 -4.89 17.51 13.89
CA LEU A 40 -4.24 16.21 13.83
C LEU A 40 -4.89 15.31 12.78
N LEU A 41 -6.21 15.38 12.63
CA LEU A 41 -6.94 14.61 11.64
C LEU A 41 -6.51 14.97 10.21
N ASP A 42 -6.37 16.26 9.90
CA ASP A 42 -5.95 16.71 8.57
C ASP A 42 -4.48 16.38 8.29
N SER A 43 -3.62 16.50 9.31
CA SER A 43 -2.23 16.02 9.22
C SER A 43 -2.16 14.52 8.96
N ALA A 44 -3.01 13.72 9.63
CA ALA A 44 -3.09 12.28 9.43
C ALA A 44 -3.58 11.91 8.03
N LYS A 45 -4.62 12.59 7.51
CA LYS A 45 -5.11 12.41 6.13
C LYS A 45 -3.99 12.67 5.13
N ALA A 46 -3.25 13.78 5.27
CA ALA A 46 -2.12 14.09 4.39
C ALA A 46 -1.06 12.97 4.44
N GLY A 47 -0.71 12.49 5.63
CA GLY A 47 0.22 11.36 5.80
C GLY A 47 -0.28 10.07 5.12
N ILE A 48 -1.56 9.74 5.26
CA ILE A 48 -2.18 8.56 4.64
C ILE A 48 -2.11 8.65 3.11
N LEU A 49 -2.39 9.83 2.53
CA LEU A 49 -2.32 10.04 1.08
C LEU A 49 -0.89 9.88 0.55
N ILE A 50 0.08 10.50 1.22
CA ILE A 50 1.50 10.41 0.83
C ILE A 50 2.00 8.97 0.98
N GLY A 51 1.71 8.32 2.10
CA GLY A 51 2.08 6.93 2.36
C GLY A 51 1.46 5.96 1.34
N SER A 52 0.17 6.16 1.02
CA SER A 52 -0.53 5.37 0.00
C SER A 52 0.07 5.57 -1.40
N LEU A 53 0.49 6.79 -1.74
CA LEU A 53 1.15 7.07 -3.01
C LEU A 53 2.51 6.37 -3.08
N ILE A 54 3.32 6.44 -2.01
CA ILE A 54 4.62 5.77 -1.94
C ILE A 54 4.45 4.24 -2.03
N ALA A 55 3.50 3.68 -1.29
CA ALA A 55 3.18 2.26 -1.32
C ALA A 55 2.71 1.81 -2.72
N GLY A 56 1.82 2.58 -3.35
CA GLY A 56 1.33 2.32 -4.70
C GLY A 56 2.44 2.36 -5.76
N VAL A 57 3.27 3.41 -5.73
CA VAL A 57 4.38 3.59 -6.68
C VAL A 57 5.45 2.51 -6.50
N SER A 58 5.89 2.28 -5.26
CA SER A 58 6.89 1.25 -4.96
C SER A 58 6.38 -0.16 -5.29
N GLY A 59 5.15 -0.49 -4.90
CA GLY A 59 4.52 -1.77 -5.22
C GLY A 59 4.39 -1.98 -6.74
N TYR A 60 3.94 -0.96 -7.48
CA TYR A 60 3.87 -1.00 -8.94
C TYR A 60 5.25 -1.22 -9.58
N LEU A 61 6.27 -0.48 -9.16
CA LEU A 61 7.63 -0.63 -9.69
C LEU A 61 8.19 -2.04 -9.43
N VAL A 62 8.01 -2.56 -8.22
CA VAL A 62 8.45 -3.92 -7.85
C VAL A 62 7.73 -4.98 -8.68
N LEU A 63 6.41 -4.85 -8.86
CA LEU A 63 5.64 -5.76 -9.70
C LEU A 63 6.05 -5.67 -11.17
N ARG A 64 6.27 -4.46 -11.70
CA ARG A 64 6.71 -4.26 -13.07
C ARG A 64 8.07 -4.91 -13.35
N MET A 65 8.98 -4.89 -12.38
CA MET A 65 10.28 -5.56 -12.48
C MET A 65 10.21 -7.08 -12.23
N GLY A 66 9.24 -7.54 -11.44
CA GLY A 66 9.00 -8.94 -11.12
C GLY A 66 8.22 -9.70 -12.19
N SER A 67 7.41 -9.00 -12.99
CA SER A 67 6.67 -9.55 -14.11
C SER A 67 7.58 -9.77 -15.32
N LYS A 68 8.37 -10.85 -15.29
CA LYS A 68 8.83 -11.46 -16.55
C LYS A 68 7.58 -11.90 -17.31
N LYS A 69 7.47 -11.45 -18.56
CA LYS A 69 6.38 -11.75 -19.49
C LYS A 69 6.13 -13.27 -19.46
N VAL A 70 5.00 -13.68 -18.88
CA VAL A 70 4.46 -15.02 -19.10
C VAL A 70 3.94 -14.98 -20.54
N VAL A 71 4.81 -15.38 -21.48
CA VAL A 71 4.43 -15.65 -22.88
C VAL A 71 4.28 -17.15 -22.99
#